data_AF-A0A6P2CEW5-F1
#
_entry.id   AF-A0A6P2CEW5-F1
#
_cell.length_a   1.000
_cell.length_b   1.000
_cell.length_c   1.000
_cell.angle_alpha   90.00
_cell.angle_beta   90.00
_cell.angle_gamma   90.00
#
_symmetry.space_group_name_H-M   'P 1'
#
loop_
_entity.id
_entity.type
_entity.pdbx_description
1 polymer ?
#
loop_
_entity_poly.entity_id
_entity_poly.type
_entity_poly.pdbx_seq_one_letter_code
_entity_poly.pdbx_strand_id
1 'polypeptide(L)'
;MGLAASLALAAGCSSRDANEETTSSGSGERIEIVDQRGETVVLDGPADTIAFTVIPAPSIFAAIDRSYDRIVGINQSTLVANRGGMFATIFPPSADSTVVSGSDFVPNVETLIELDPDVVVQWGDQGTDVVAPIEAAGFPVVCAVRTGTPRRSRVRSTSSSPASRTRSPPTGGRRDD
;
A
#
# COMPACT_ATOMS: atom_id res chain seq x y z
N MET A 1 -17.20 29.95 62.48
CA MET A 1 -17.99 30.85 61.61
C MET A 1 -16.99 31.78 60.92
N GLY A 2 -16.75 31.57 59.62
CA GLY A 2 -16.10 32.50 58.68
C GLY A 2 -14.58 32.71 58.79
N LEU A 3 -13.78 31.87 58.12
CA LEU A 3 -12.42 32.21 57.68
C LEU A 3 -12.52 32.64 56.20
N ALA A 4 -12.49 33.93 55.92
CA ALA A 4 -12.50 34.46 54.56
C ALA A 4 -11.05 34.60 54.05
N ALA A 5 -10.63 33.66 53.21
CA ALA A 5 -9.35 33.72 52.52
C ALA A 5 -9.48 34.65 51.30
N SER A 6 -8.72 35.74 51.31
CA SER A 6 -8.58 36.67 50.18
C SER A 6 -7.53 36.13 49.22
N LEU A 7 -7.94 35.74 48.01
CA LEU A 7 -7.05 35.25 46.96
C LEU A 7 -6.73 36.41 46.00
N ALA A 8 -5.51 36.92 46.06
CA ALA A 8 -5.01 37.95 45.15
C ALA A 8 -4.71 37.33 43.77
N LEU A 9 -5.39 37.81 42.73
CA LEU A 9 -5.06 37.49 41.33
C LEU A 9 -3.84 38.30 40.90
N ALA A 10 -2.71 37.61 40.68
CA ALA A 10 -1.57 38.18 39.97
C ALA A 10 -1.88 38.22 38.47
N ALA A 11 -2.04 39.42 37.91
CA ALA A 11 -2.10 39.65 36.48
C ALA A 11 -0.69 39.49 35.88
N GLY A 12 -0.42 38.32 35.30
CA GLY A 12 0.77 38.07 34.49
C GLY A 12 0.58 38.62 33.08
N CYS A 13 1.40 39.60 32.69
CA CYS A 13 1.58 40.00 31.30
C CYS A 13 2.28 38.87 30.54
N SER A 14 1.60 38.28 29.56
CA SER A 14 2.24 37.42 28.56
C SER A 14 1.97 38.03 27.19
N SER A 15 3.06 38.38 26.52
CA SER A 15 3.12 38.94 25.17
C SER A 15 2.23 38.12 24.22
N ARG A 16 1.26 38.77 23.58
CA ARG A 16 0.54 38.18 22.45
C ARG A 16 1.43 38.35 21.22
N ASP A 17 2.25 37.36 20.93
CA ASP A 17 2.63 37.10 19.55
C ASP A 17 1.34 36.81 18.77
N ALA A 18 1.16 37.53 17.66
CA ALA A 18 0.05 37.32 16.76
C ALA A 18 0.10 35.86 16.28
N ASN A 19 -0.86 35.06 16.74
CA ASN A 19 -1.11 33.73 16.21
C ASN A 19 -1.61 33.91 14.79
N GLU A 20 -0.71 33.80 13.82
CA GLU A 20 -1.06 33.50 12.44
C GLU A 20 -1.91 32.23 12.47
N GLU A 21 -3.19 32.37 12.14
CA GLU A 21 -4.06 31.25 11.82
C GLU A 21 -3.51 30.57 10.55
N THR A 22 -2.52 29.72 10.74
CA THR A 22 -2.21 28.66 9.80
C THR A 22 -3.44 27.76 9.82
N THR A 23 -4.27 27.92 8.78
CA THR A 23 -5.28 26.96 8.42
C THR A 23 -4.55 25.63 8.21
N SER A 24 -4.57 24.77 9.24
CA SER A 24 -4.15 23.39 9.08
C SER A 24 -5.23 22.71 8.24
N SER A 25 -5.07 22.75 6.92
CA SER A 25 -5.69 21.75 6.07
C SER A 25 -5.29 20.40 6.64
N GLY A 26 -6.28 19.62 7.09
CA GLY A 26 -6.05 18.43 7.89
C GLY A 26 -5.06 17.49 7.21
N SER A 27 -3.84 17.40 7.73
CA SER A 27 -2.97 16.27 7.45
C SER A 27 -3.53 15.13 8.29
N GLY A 28 -4.28 14.23 7.65
CA GLY A 28 -4.56 12.92 8.25
C GLY A 28 -3.25 12.31 8.78
N GLU A 29 -3.32 11.61 9.90
CA GLU A 29 -2.18 10.83 10.35
C GLU A 29 -1.82 9.83 9.23
N ARG A 30 -0.58 9.92 8.73
CA ARG A 30 -0.09 9.03 7.68
C ARG A 30 -0.18 7.58 8.17
N ILE A 31 -0.79 6.71 7.37
CA ILE A 31 -0.95 5.29 7.68
C ILE A 31 0.10 4.51 6.90
N GLU A 32 0.95 3.78 7.62
CA GLU A 32 1.91 2.86 7.04
C GLU A 32 1.37 1.42 7.09
N ILE A 33 1.34 0.77 5.92
CA ILE A 33 0.85 -0.60 5.74
C ILE A 33 2.01 -1.44 5.21
N VAL A 34 2.28 -2.58 5.84
CA VAL A 34 3.18 -3.59 5.26
C VAL A 34 2.33 -4.63 4.56
N ASP A 35 2.49 -4.74 3.24
CA ASP A 35 1.73 -5.67 2.42
C ASP A 35 2.26 -7.11 2.51
N GLN A 36 1.65 -8.05 1.77
CA GLN A 36 2.06 -9.46 1.82
C GLN A 36 3.33 -9.77 1.02
N ARG A 37 3.87 -8.81 0.24
CA ARG A 37 5.23 -8.87 -0.33
C ARG A 37 6.28 -8.46 0.71
N GLY A 38 5.85 -7.79 1.79
CA GLY A 38 6.72 -7.18 2.79
C GLY A 38 7.15 -5.76 2.40
N GLU A 39 6.46 -5.12 1.46
CA GLU A 39 6.71 -3.75 1.04
C GLU A 39 5.86 -2.79 1.86
N THR A 40 6.40 -1.60 2.15
CA THR A 40 5.69 -0.55 2.90
C THR A 40 4.96 0.36 1.94
N VAL A 41 3.65 0.47 2.13
CA VAL A 41 2.75 1.37 1.42
C VAL A 41 2.31 2.45 2.40
N VAL A 42 2.40 3.71 1.98
CA VAL A 42 2.06 4.87 2.81
C VAL A 42 0.82 5.53 2.22
N LEU A 43 -0.18 5.76 3.05
CA LEU A 43 -1.39 6.53 2.71
C LEU A 43 -1.42 7.80 3.56
N ASP A 44 -1.87 8.92 2.97
CA ASP A 44 -1.96 10.22 3.66
C ASP A 44 -3.10 10.28 4.70
N GLY A 45 -3.89 9.22 4.81
CA GLY A 45 -4.94 9.02 5.80
C GLY A 45 -5.71 7.72 5.54
N PRO A 46 -6.84 7.50 6.22
CA PRO A 46 -7.76 6.40 5.89
C PRO A 46 -8.27 6.52 4.45
N ALA A 47 -8.11 5.47 3.64
CA ALA A 47 -8.57 5.47 2.25
C ALA A 47 -10.09 5.53 2.14
N ASP A 48 -10.62 6.59 1.54
CA ASP A 48 -12.04 6.82 1.26
C ASP A 48 -12.51 6.14 -0.03
N THR A 49 -11.63 5.99 -1.01
CA THR A 49 -11.91 5.31 -2.28
C THR A 49 -10.92 4.17 -2.53
N ILE A 50 -11.45 2.98 -2.84
CA ILE A 50 -10.64 1.77 -2.99
C ILE A 50 -11.03 1.03 -4.26
N ALA A 51 -10.02 0.71 -5.07
CA ALA A 51 -10.16 -0.15 -6.25
C ALA A 51 -9.60 -1.54 -5.99
N PHE A 52 -10.31 -2.58 -6.41
CA PHE A 52 -9.94 -3.97 -6.15
C PHE A 52 -9.81 -4.75 -7.45
N THR A 53 -8.61 -5.20 -7.79
CA THR A 53 -8.40 -6.16 -8.89
C THR A 53 -8.42 -7.61 -8.40
N VAL A 54 -8.22 -7.83 -7.10
CA VAL A 54 -8.25 -9.14 -6.45
C VAL A 54 -9.69 -9.61 -6.24
N ILE A 55 -10.10 -10.68 -6.92
CA ILE A 55 -11.50 -11.14 -6.97
C ILE A 55 -12.20 -11.24 -5.60
N PRO A 56 -11.65 -11.90 -4.57
CA PRO A 56 -12.33 -12.05 -3.28
C PRO A 56 -12.23 -10.80 -2.39
N ALA A 57 -11.37 -9.83 -2.69
CA ALA A 57 -11.07 -8.73 -1.78
C ALA A 57 -12.28 -7.78 -1.56
N PRO A 58 -13.09 -7.42 -2.57
CA PRO A 58 -14.28 -6.57 -2.37
C PRO A 58 -15.27 -7.11 -1.35
N SER A 59 -15.52 -8.43 -1.36
CA SER A 59 -16.50 -9.02 -0.45
C SER A 59 -15.96 -9.12 0.99
N ILE A 60 -14.67 -9.39 1.15
CA ILE A 60 -14.00 -9.34 2.46
C ILE A 60 -14.04 -7.92 3.02
N PHE A 61 -13.67 -6.92 2.20
CA PHE A 61 -13.69 -5.52 2.61
C PHE A 61 -15.10 -5.09 3.01
N ALA A 62 -16.10 -5.33 2.16
CA ALA A 62 -17.48 -4.95 2.45
C ALA A 62 -18.06 -5.64 3.69
N ALA A 63 -17.61 -6.86 4.02
CA ALA A 63 -18.01 -7.54 5.26
C ALA A 63 -17.42 -6.87 6.52
N ILE A 64 -16.19 -6.36 6.43
CA ILE A 64 -15.51 -5.65 7.53
C ILE A 64 -16.09 -4.24 7.70
N ASP A 65 -16.18 -3.50 6.60
CA ASP A 65 -16.68 -2.12 6.55
C ASP A 65 -18.20 -2.05 6.79
N ARG A 66 -18.90 -3.17 6.54
CA ARG A 66 -20.37 -3.28 6.52
C ARG A 66 -21.03 -2.30 5.54
N SER A 67 -20.27 -1.86 4.53
CA SER A 67 -20.71 -0.98 3.46
C SER A 67 -20.04 -1.37 2.13
N TYR A 68 -20.59 -0.86 1.04
CA TYR A 68 -20.00 -0.94 -0.30
C TYR A 68 -19.57 0.46 -0.82
N ASP A 69 -19.79 1.53 -0.05
CA ASP A 69 -19.70 2.92 -0.53
C ASP A 69 -18.27 3.33 -0.93
N ARG A 70 -17.26 2.74 -0.28
CA ARG A 70 -15.83 3.04 -0.52
C ARG A 70 -15.25 2.26 -1.70
N ILE A 71 -16.00 1.33 -2.29
CA ILE A 71 -15.54 0.50 -3.39
C ILE A 71 -15.87 1.19 -4.72
N VAL A 72 -14.85 1.79 -5.36
CA VAL A 72 -15.04 2.56 -6.61
C VAL A 72 -14.85 1.71 -7.88
N GLY A 73 -14.20 0.54 -7.75
CA GLY A 73 -13.95 -0.32 -8.89
C GLY A 73 -13.58 -1.74 -8.51
N ILE A 74 -14.00 -2.71 -9.33
CA ILE A 74 -13.74 -4.13 -9.11
C ILE A 74 -13.23 -4.86 -10.36
N ASN A 75 -12.76 -6.09 -10.18
CA ASN A 75 -12.44 -7.01 -11.26
C ASN A 75 -13.70 -7.46 -12.03
N GLN A 76 -13.56 -7.69 -13.34
CA GLN A 76 -14.65 -8.16 -14.18
C GLN A 76 -15.27 -9.48 -13.69
N SER A 77 -14.46 -10.42 -13.21
CA SER A 77 -14.94 -11.68 -12.65
C SER A 77 -15.74 -11.47 -11.36
N THR A 78 -15.37 -10.46 -10.55
CA THR A 78 -16.14 -10.09 -9.36
C THR A 78 -17.50 -9.51 -9.73
N LEU A 79 -17.57 -8.66 -10.75
CA LEU A 79 -18.85 -8.11 -11.22
C LEU A 79 -19.82 -9.22 -11.66
N VAL A 80 -19.31 -10.20 -12.42
CA VAL A 80 -20.08 -11.38 -12.83
C VAL A 80 -20.57 -12.18 -11.61
N ALA A 81 -19.69 -12.40 -10.63
CA ALA A 81 -20.04 -13.12 -9.40
C ALA A 81 -21.09 -12.38 -8.56
N ASN A 82 -21.01 -11.05 -8.45
CA ASN A 82 -21.97 -10.24 -7.70
C ASN A 82 -23.38 -10.36 -8.30
N ARG A 83 -23.49 -10.19 -9.63
CA ARG A 83 -24.77 -10.29 -10.35
C ARG A 83 -25.46 -11.64 -10.20
N GLY A 84 -24.69 -12.72 -10.05
CA GLY A 84 -25.22 -14.07 -9.91
C GLY A 84 -25.43 -14.54 -8.47
N GLY A 85 -25.09 -13.73 -7.45
CA GLY A 85 -24.99 -14.17 -6.06
C GLY A 85 -25.80 -13.36 -5.06
N MET A 86 -25.84 -13.84 -3.82
CA MET A 86 -26.47 -13.14 -2.68
C MET A 86 -25.83 -11.77 -2.39
N PHE A 87 -24.60 -11.54 -2.87
CA PHE A 87 -23.87 -10.30 -2.63
C PHE A 87 -24.60 -9.07 -3.21
N ALA A 88 -25.21 -9.20 -4.41
CA ALA A 88 -26.05 -8.15 -4.98
C ALA A 88 -27.38 -7.94 -4.21
N THR A 89 -27.86 -8.92 -3.45
CA THR A 89 -29.03 -8.73 -2.58
C THR A 89 -28.66 -7.91 -1.32
N ILE A 90 -27.47 -8.14 -0.78
CA ILE A 90 -26.99 -7.47 0.43
C ILE A 90 -26.48 -6.06 0.10
N PHE A 91 -25.72 -5.94 -0.98
CA PHE A 91 -25.17 -4.68 -1.49
C PHE A 91 -25.61 -4.48 -2.95
N PRO A 92 -26.82 -3.97 -3.20
CA PRO A 92 -27.34 -3.77 -4.55
C PRO A 92 -26.43 -3.01 -5.52
N PRO A 93 -25.70 -1.94 -5.11
CA PRO A 93 -24.77 -1.24 -5.99
C PRO A 93 -23.66 -2.14 -6.57
N SER A 94 -23.33 -3.24 -5.90
CA SER A 94 -22.26 -4.15 -6.32
C SER A 94 -22.52 -4.87 -7.65
N ALA A 95 -23.78 -4.89 -8.12
CA ALA A 95 -24.17 -5.48 -9.40
C ALA A 95 -23.82 -4.60 -10.61
N ASP A 96 -23.53 -3.32 -10.37
CA ASP A 96 -23.28 -2.32 -11.42
C ASP A 96 -21.94 -1.59 -11.22
N SER A 97 -21.05 -2.16 -10.41
CA SER A 97 -19.73 -1.59 -10.15
C SER A 97 -18.89 -1.45 -11.42
N THR A 98 -18.14 -0.36 -11.50
CA THR A 98 -17.15 -0.11 -12.55
C THR A 98 -16.07 -1.20 -12.56
N VAL A 99 -15.68 -1.62 -13.76
CA VAL A 99 -14.64 -2.63 -13.96
C VAL A 99 -13.28 -1.95 -14.13
N VAL A 100 -12.35 -2.21 -13.20
CA VAL A 100 -10.98 -1.64 -13.22
C VAL A 100 -9.92 -2.66 -13.62
N SER A 101 -10.29 -3.92 -13.84
CA SER A 101 -9.38 -4.95 -14.34
C SER A 101 -10.13 -6.06 -15.05
N GLY A 102 -9.49 -6.65 -16.06
CA GLY A 102 -9.99 -7.84 -16.76
C GLY A 102 -9.95 -9.08 -15.87
N SER A 103 -10.61 -10.16 -16.29
CA SER A 103 -10.62 -11.44 -15.57
C SER A 103 -9.22 -12.06 -15.38
N ASP A 104 -8.23 -11.59 -16.13
CA ASP A 104 -6.80 -11.92 -16.08
C ASP A 104 -5.99 -11.04 -15.11
N PHE A 105 -6.66 -10.18 -14.33
CA PHE A 105 -6.08 -9.26 -13.33
C PHE A 105 -5.26 -8.10 -13.92
N VAL A 106 -5.22 -7.97 -15.24
CA VAL A 106 -4.56 -6.83 -15.91
C VAL A 106 -5.38 -5.56 -15.64
N PRO A 107 -4.76 -4.50 -15.08
CA PRO A 107 -5.47 -3.28 -14.73
C PRO A 107 -5.84 -2.48 -15.98
N ASN A 108 -7.01 -1.84 -15.96
CA ASN A 108 -7.33 -0.76 -16.87
C ASN A 108 -6.87 0.57 -16.25
N VAL A 109 -5.67 1.01 -16.63
CA VAL A 109 -5.03 2.20 -16.05
C VAL A 109 -5.85 3.46 -16.30
N GLU A 110 -6.45 3.62 -17.48
CA GLU A 110 -7.28 4.79 -17.80
C GLU A 110 -8.48 4.89 -16.85
N THR A 111 -9.17 3.77 -16.60
CA THR A 111 -10.29 3.76 -15.66
C THR A 111 -9.84 4.00 -14.22
N LEU A 112 -8.65 3.55 -13.82
CA LEU A 112 -8.10 3.89 -12.50
C LEU A 112 -7.83 5.40 -12.39
N ILE A 113 -7.29 6.04 -13.43
CA ILE A 113 -7.07 7.49 -13.48
C ILE A 113 -8.40 8.26 -13.41
N GLU A 114 -9.44 7.79 -14.11
CA GLU A 114 -10.77 8.41 -14.06
C GLU A 114 -11.44 8.31 -12.69
N LEU A 115 -11.22 7.21 -11.97
CA LEU A 115 -11.81 6.96 -10.65
C LEU A 115 -11.01 7.56 -9.49
N ASP A 116 -9.71 7.81 -9.70
CA ASP A 116 -8.77 8.37 -8.71
C ASP A 116 -8.85 7.69 -7.33
N PRO A 117 -8.63 6.37 -7.23
CA PRO A 117 -8.69 5.66 -5.95
C PRO A 117 -7.50 6.01 -5.05
N ASP A 118 -7.75 6.18 -3.74
CA ASP A 118 -6.68 6.38 -2.75
C ASP A 118 -5.73 5.18 -2.67
N VAL A 119 -6.25 3.97 -2.91
CA VAL A 119 -5.45 2.75 -2.91
C VAL A 119 -6.03 1.69 -3.84
N VAL A 120 -5.13 0.94 -4.47
CA VAL A 120 -5.47 -0.22 -5.31
C VAL A 120 -5.00 -1.51 -4.65
N VAL A 121 -5.88 -2.51 -4.55
CA VAL A 121 -5.55 -3.83 -4.03
C VAL A 121 -5.34 -4.81 -5.18
N GLN A 122 -4.13 -5.37 -5.27
CA GLN A 122 -3.68 -6.23 -6.37
C GLN A 122 -2.97 -7.51 -5.87
N TRP A 123 -2.88 -8.54 -6.71
CA TRP A 123 -2.00 -9.68 -6.48
C TRP A 123 -0.53 -9.31 -6.73
N GLY A 124 0.33 -9.54 -5.74
CA GLY A 124 1.77 -9.34 -5.85
C GLY A 124 2.54 -10.53 -6.45
N ASP A 125 1.87 -11.65 -6.73
CA ASP A 125 2.50 -12.90 -7.19
C ASP A 125 2.09 -13.34 -8.62
N GLN A 126 1.33 -12.51 -9.35
CA GLN A 126 0.91 -12.79 -10.74
C GLN A 126 1.84 -12.16 -11.80
N GLY A 127 3.07 -11.82 -11.42
CA GLY A 127 4.05 -11.17 -12.29
C GLY A 127 4.03 -9.64 -12.19
N THR A 128 5.00 -8.97 -12.82
CA THR A 128 5.15 -7.51 -12.73
C THR A 128 4.09 -6.77 -13.56
N ASP A 129 3.53 -7.43 -14.56
CA ASP A 129 2.64 -6.81 -15.57
C ASP A 129 1.28 -6.39 -15.00
N VAL A 130 0.91 -6.90 -13.81
CA VAL A 130 -0.34 -6.55 -13.12
C VAL A 130 -0.18 -5.46 -12.06
N VAL A 131 1.05 -5.21 -11.58
CA VAL A 131 1.36 -4.21 -10.53
C VAL A 131 2.02 -2.97 -11.13
N ALA A 132 3.05 -3.16 -11.96
CA ALA A 132 3.87 -2.07 -12.47
C ALA A 132 3.07 -0.97 -13.22
N PRO A 133 2.02 -1.27 -14.01
CA PRO A 133 1.21 -0.23 -14.63
C PRO A 133 0.47 0.67 -13.63
N ILE A 134 0.06 0.11 -12.48
CA ILE A 134 -0.67 0.83 -11.43
C ILE A 134 0.29 1.75 -10.67
N GLU A 135 1.45 1.22 -10.28
CA GLU A 135 2.51 2.00 -9.62
C GLU A 135 3.03 3.11 -10.54
N ALA A 136 3.21 2.84 -11.84
CA ALA A 136 3.64 3.83 -12.82
C ALA A 136 2.61 4.95 -13.04
N ALA A 137 1.32 4.70 -12.79
CA ALA A 137 0.28 5.72 -12.80
C ALA A 137 0.25 6.57 -11.52
N GLY A 138 1.05 6.22 -10.51
CA GLY A 138 1.21 6.99 -9.27
C GLY A 138 0.30 6.55 -8.11
N PHE A 139 -0.46 5.46 -8.27
CA PHE A 139 -1.35 4.97 -7.23
C PHE A 139 -0.62 4.13 -6.17
N PRO A 140 -0.97 4.26 -4.88
CA PRO A 140 -0.56 3.31 -3.85
C PRO A 140 -1.13 1.92 -4.12
N VAL A 141 -0.29 0.89 -4.09
CA VAL A 141 -0.70 -0.50 -4.35
C VAL A 141 -0.41 -1.39 -3.15
N VAL A 142 -1.48 -1.96 -2.56
CA VAL A 142 -1.36 -2.98 -1.52
C VAL A 142 -1.46 -4.36 -2.16
N CYS A 143 -0.37 -5.13 -2.08
CA CYS A 143 -0.34 -6.46 -2.66
C CYS A 143 -0.72 -7.58 -1.70
N ALA A 144 -1.67 -8.42 -2.12
CA ALA A 144 -1.93 -9.73 -1.53
C ALA A 144 -1.14 -10.82 -2.29
N VAL A 145 -0.85 -11.94 -1.66
CA VAL A 145 -0.17 -13.10 -2.23
C VAL A 145 -1.04 -14.33 -2.02
N ARG A 146 -1.09 -15.23 -3.01
CA ARG A 146 -1.81 -16.49 -2.85
C ARG A 146 -1.02 -17.40 -1.91
N THR A 147 -1.59 -17.70 -0.75
CA THR A 147 -0.96 -18.58 0.23
C THR A 147 -0.74 -19.98 -0.39
N GLY A 148 0.52 -20.35 -0.65
CA GLY A 148 0.89 -21.63 -1.26
C GLY A 148 2.15 -21.61 -2.13
N THR A 149 2.60 -20.43 -2.58
CA THR A 149 3.82 -20.32 -3.40
C THR A 149 5.06 -20.28 -2.48
N PRO A 150 6.02 -21.21 -2.59
CA PRO A 150 7.22 -21.18 -1.76
C PRO A 150 7.97 -19.86 -1.95
N ARG A 151 8.21 -19.14 -0.85
CA ARG A 151 9.02 -17.94 -0.82
C ARG A 151 10.43 -18.31 -1.28
N ARG A 152 10.78 -18.01 -2.54
CA ARG A 152 12.17 -18.07 -3.00
C ARG A 152 12.93 -17.03 -2.19
N SER A 153 13.58 -17.47 -1.13
CA SER A 153 14.54 -16.66 -0.40
C SER A 153 15.59 -16.20 -1.42
N ARG A 154 15.57 -14.91 -1.75
CA ARG A 154 16.64 -14.29 -2.51
C ARG A 154 17.84 -14.28 -1.57
N VAL A 155 18.62 -15.35 -1.58
CA VAL A 155 19.95 -15.35 -0.97
C VAL A 155 20.71 -14.26 -1.71
N ARG A 156 20.83 -13.10 -1.07
CA ARG A 156 21.69 -12.02 -1.55
C ARG A 156 23.11 -12.53 -1.39
N SER A 157 23.61 -13.17 -2.43
CA SER A 157 25.02 -13.55 -2.57
C SER A 157 25.84 -12.27 -2.58
N THR A 158 26.19 -11.76 -1.41
CA THR A 158 27.31 -10.81 -1.30
C THR A 158 28.59 -11.61 -1.47
N SER A 159 28.93 -11.94 -2.71
CA SER A 159 30.28 -12.38 -3.03
C SER A 159 31.17 -11.14 -3.06
N SER A 160 31.65 -10.70 -1.90
CA SER A 160 32.83 -9.86 -1.80
C SER A 160 34.02 -10.69 -2.28
N SER A 161 34.54 -10.38 -3.46
CA SER A 161 35.78 -10.95 -4.00
C SER A 161 36.98 -10.46 -3.19
N PRO A 162 37.85 -11.34 -2.64
CA PRO A 162 39.15 -10.91 -2.17
C PRO A 162 40.17 -11.09 -3.29
N ALA A 163 40.77 -9.98 -3.70
CA ALA A 163 41.92 -9.93 -4.61
C ALA A 163 43.08 -10.79 -4.05
N SER A 164 43.41 -11.88 -4.73
CA SER A 164 44.60 -12.68 -4.42
C SER A 164 45.82 -12.10 -5.13
N ARG A 165 46.72 -11.59 -4.29
CA ARG A 165 48.03 -11.04 -4.61
C ARG A 165 48.86 -11.97 -5.49
N THR A 166 49.48 -11.36 -6.49
CA THR A 166 50.61 -11.83 -7.29
C THR A 166 51.72 -12.43 -6.43
N ARG A 167 52.18 -13.64 -6.76
CA ARG A 167 53.50 -14.16 -6.39
C ARG A 167 54.15 -14.80 -7.62
N SER A 168 55.18 -14.12 -8.13
CA SER A 168 56.06 -14.58 -9.20
C SER A 168 56.83 -15.85 -8.80
N PRO A 169 57.13 -16.77 -9.74
CA PRO A 169 58.00 -17.91 -9.46
C PRO A 169 59.49 -17.50 -9.51
N PRO A 170 60.36 -18.04 -8.64
CA PRO A 170 61.79 -17.83 -8.76
C PRO A 170 62.40 -18.74 -9.84
N THR A 171 63.27 -18.11 -10.62
CA THR A 171 64.21 -18.70 -11.58
C THR A 171 65.23 -19.63 -10.89
N GLY A 172 65.50 -20.78 -11.49
CA GLY A 172 66.65 -21.62 -11.11
C GLY A 172 66.83 -22.79 -12.07
N GLY A 173 67.80 -22.68 -12.98
CA GLY A 173 68.14 -23.71 -13.96
C GLY A 173 69.40 -24.50 -13.61
N ARG A 174 69.47 -25.70 -14.21
CA ARG A 174 70.63 -26.54 -14.60
C ARG A 174 71.61 -27.05 -13.54
N ARG A 175 71.84 -28.36 -13.55
CA ARG A 175 72.96 -29.11 -14.20
C ARG A 175 72.68 -30.61 -13.97
N ASP A 176 72.56 -31.43 -15.02
CA ASP A 176 73.66 -32.16 -15.69
C ASP A 176 74.50 -32.96 -14.69
N ASP A 177 74.17 -34.26 -14.56
CA ASP A 177 75.06 -35.42 -14.41
C ASP A 177 74.25 -36.71 -14.65
#